data_AF-A0A9D0H2Q2-F1
#
_entry.id   AF-A0A9D0H2Q2-F1
#
_cell.length_a   1.000
_cell.length_b   1.000
_cell.length_c   1.000
_cell.angle_alpha   90.00
_cell.angle_beta   90.00
_cell.angle_gamma   90.00
#
_symmetry.space_group_name_H-M   'P 1'
#
loop_
_entity.id
_entity.type
_entity.pdbx_description
1 polymer ?
#
loop_
_entity_poly.entity_id
_entity_poly.type
_entity_poly.pdbx_seq_one_letter_code
_entity_poly.pdbx_strand_id
1 'polypeptide(L)' 'VMMPPGVPVATVTTGKAGAVNAAVLAAQILGISDPEIREKLHQYKKEMREKVLKANEEAKDYSYEI' A
#
# COMPACT_ATOMS: atom_id res chain seq x y z
N VAL A 1 7.52 -5.48 -18.11
CA VAL A 1 7.80 -6.78 -17.45
C VAL A 1 7.46 -7.85 -18.46
N MET A 2 8.30 -8.87 -18.70
CA MET A 2 8.03 -9.93 -19.68
C MET A 2 8.48 -11.28 -19.11
N MET A 3 7.55 -12.20 -18.85
CA MET A 3 7.82 -13.58 -18.45
C MET A 3 7.15 -14.55 -19.43
N PRO A 4 7.76 -15.73 -19.70
CA PRO A 4 7.16 -16.74 -20.57
C PRO A 4 5.89 -17.36 -19.95
N PRO A 5 5.00 -17.96 -20.77
CA PRO A 5 3.82 -18.67 -20.26
C PRO A 5 4.19 -19.73 -19.21
N GLY A 6 3.42 -19.80 -18.12
CA GLY A 6 3.60 -20.78 -17.04
C GLY A 6 4.48 -20.33 -15.87
N VAL A 7 5.17 -19.19 -15.96
CA VAL A 7 6.00 -18.66 -14.87
C VAL A 7 5.55 -17.24 -14.49
N PRO A 8 4.53 -17.10 -13.63
CA PRO A 8 3.99 -15.79 -13.27
C PRO A 8 4.95 -15.02 -12.37
N VAL A 9 5.02 -13.70 -12.55
CA VAL A 9 5.75 -12.78 -11.66
C VAL A 9 4.85 -11.62 -11.30
N ALA A 10 4.62 -11.43 -10.00
CA ALA A 10 3.89 -10.27 -9.51
C ALA A 10 4.83 -9.05 -9.50
N THR A 11 4.78 -8.25 -10.57
CA THR A 11 5.61 -7.04 -10.67
C THR A 11 4.88 -5.84 -10.08
N VAL A 12 5.62 -5.02 -9.34
CA VAL A 12 5.14 -3.74 -8.78
C VAL A 12 5.86 -2.56 -9.46
N THR A 13 5.54 -1.33 -9.05
CA THR A 13 6.21 -0.12 -9.53
C THR A 13 7.72 -0.13 -9.29
N THR A 14 8.47 0.73 -9.98
CA THR A 14 9.93 0.84 -9.82
C THR A 14 10.33 1.74 -8.65
N GLY A 15 11.58 1.59 -8.18
CA GLY A 15 12.17 2.47 -7.17
C GLY A 15 11.65 2.24 -5.74
N LYS A 16 11.78 3.25 -4.87
CA LYS A 16 11.40 3.15 -3.44
C LYS A 16 9.94 2.78 -3.23
N ALA A 17 9.03 3.37 -4.03
CA ALA A 17 7.60 3.02 -3.99
C ALA A 17 7.38 1.55 -4.36
N GLY A 18 8.16 1.02 -5.30
CA GLY A 18 8.19 -0.40 -5.65
C GLY A 18 8.55 -1.30 -4.49
N ALA A 19 9.63 -0.98 -3.76
CA ALA A 19 10.05 -1.76 -2.60
C ALA A 19 8.95 -1.84 -1.53
N VAL A 20 8.29 -0.72 -1.24
CA VAL A 20 7.16 -0.68 -0.29
C VAL A 20 5.99 -1.54 -0.81
N ASN A 21 5.62 -1.39 -2.08
CA ASN A 21 4.53 -2.15 -2.68
C ASN A 21 4.81 -3.66 -2.71
N ALA A 22 6.05 -4.07 -2.97
CA ALA A 22 6.46 -5.47 -2.93
C ALA A 22 6.33 -6.04 -1.50
N ALA A 23 6.77 -5.30 -0.49
CA ALA A 23 6.64 -5.72 0.91
C ALA A 23 5.17 -5.84 1.34
N VAL A 24 4.34 -4.87 0.96
CA VAL A 24 2.89 -4.91 1.23
C VAL A 24 2.22 -6.09 0.53
N LEU A 25 2.58 -6.37 -0.73
CA LEU A 25 2.06 -7.52 -1.46
C LEU A 25 2.48 -8.85 -0.82
N ALA A 26 3.74 -8.98 -0.41
CA ALA A 26 4.23 -10.15 0.30
C ALA A 26 3.49 -10.37 1.62
N ALA A 27 3.30 -9.31 2.40
CA ALA A 27 2.52 -9.36 3.64
C ALA A 27 1.06 -9.79 3.38
N GLN A 28 0.46 -9.37 2.26
CA GLN A 28 -0.92 -9.77 1.93
C GLN A 28 -1.02 -11.26 1.61
N ILE A 29 -0.03 -11.82 0.94
CA ILE A 29 0.06 -13.26 0.67
C ILE A 29 0.23 -14.02 2.00
N LEU A 30 1.15 -13.59 2.86
CA LEU A 30 1.39 -14.24 4.15
C LEU A 30 0.18 -14.13 5.10
N GLY A 31 -0.52 -12.99 5.09
CA GLY A 31 -1.72 -12.75 5.90
C GLY A 31 -2.93 -13.63 5.56
N ILE A 32 -2.87 -14.39 4.46
CA ILE A 32 -3.88 -15.43 4.17
C ILE A 32 -3.81 -16.52 5.25
N SER A 33 -2.60 -16.94 5.61
CA SER A 33 -2.34 -18.01 6.57
C SER A 33 -1.99 -17.50 7.98
N ASP A 34 -1.55 -16.25 8.11
CA ASP A 34 -1.11 -15.66 9.38
C ASP A 34 -2.07 -14.53 9.84
N PRO A 35 -2.90 -14.77 10.88
CA PRO A 35 -3.82 -13.78 11.41
C PRO A 35 -3.13 -12.53 12.00
N GLU A 36 -1.93 -12.65 12.55
CA GLU A 36 -1.21 -11.53 13.15
C GLU A 36 -0.71 -10.57 12.06
N ILE A 37 -0.14 -11.12 10.98
CA ILE A 37 0.25 -10.32 9.81
C ILE A 37 -0.97 -9.64 9.18
N ARG A 38 -2.09 -10.35 9.09
CA ARG A 38 -3.35 -9.79 8.56
C ARG A 38 -3.82 -8.59 9.37
N GLU A 39 -3.79 -8.67 10.69
CA GLU A 39 -4.21 -7.57 11.55
C GLU A 39 -3.27 -6.37 11.43
N LYS A 40 -1.96 -6.60 11.41
CA LYS A 40 -0.96 -5.54 11.13
C LYS A 40 -1.21 -4.87 9.78
N LEU A 41 -1.62 -5.62 8.76
CA LEU A 41 -1.99 -5.10 7.44
C LEU A 41 -3.25 -4.23 7.48
N HIS A 42 -4.26 -4.62 8.25
CA HIS A 42 -5.46 -3.82 8.43
C HIS A 42 -5.14 -2.48 9.11
N GLN A 43 -4.35 -2.53 10.18
CA GLN A 43 -3.91 -1.34 10.88
C GLN A 43 -3.09 -0.41 9.96
N TYR A 44 -2.13 -0.95 9.20
CA TYR A 44 -1.37 -0.19 8.21
C TYR A 44 -2.27 0.52 7.17
N LYS A 45 -3.30 -0.17 6.65
CA LYS A 45 -4.26 0.43 5.71
C LYS A 45 -5.12 1.51 6.36
N LYS A 46 -5.50 1.33 7.63
CA LYS A 46 -6.26 2.33 8.40
C LYS A 46 -5.45 3.61 8.58
N GLU A 47 -4.19 3.49 8.98
CA GLU A 47 -3.29 4.64 9.15
C GLU A 47 -3.05 5.39 7.83
N MET A 48 -2.91 4.68 6.71
CA MET A 48 -2.81 5.32 5.40
C MET A 48 -4.07 6.13 5.07
N ARG A 49 -5.26 5.61 5.35
CA ARG A 49 -6.52 6.33 5.14
C ARG A 49 -6.56 7.60 5.98
N GLU A 50 -6.23 7.50 7.26
CA GLU A 50 -6.22 8.64 8.19
C GLU A 50 -5.24 9.73 7.73
N LYS A 51 -4.04 9.35 7.26
CA LYS A 51 -3.06 10.28 6.68
C LYS A 51 -3.61 11.03 5.46
N VAL A 52 -4.31 10.34 4.56
CA VAL A 52 -4.90 10.96 3.36
C VAL A 52 -6.05 11.90 3.74
N LEU A 53 -6.91 11.51 4.69
CA LEU A 53 -7.99 12.37 5.16
C LEU A 53 -7.45 13.67 5.78
N LYS A 54 -6.46 13.55 6.66
CA LYS A 54 -5.81 14.71 7.28
C LYS A 54 -5.17 15.64 6.24
N ALA A 55 -4.43 15.07 5.29
CA ALA A 55 -3.81 15.86 4.22
C ALA A 55 -4.86 16.57 3.33
N ASN A 56 -6.04 15.97 3.15
CA ASN A 56 -7.14 16.57 2.39
C ASN A 56 -7.82 17.70 3.17
N GLU A 57 -7.99 17.56 4.49
CA GLU A 57 -8.48 18.64 5.36
C GLU A 57 -7.55 19.84 5.34
N GLU A 58 -6.24 19.61 5.50
CA GLU A 58 -5.22 20.65 5.39
C GLU A 58 -5.27 21.33 4.00
N ALA A 59 -5.31 20.55 2.92
CA ALA A 59 -5.36 21.09 1.56
C ALA A 59 -6.63 21.93 1.26
N LYS A 60 -7.77 21.60 1.89
CA LYS A 60 -9.00 22.39 1.76
C LYS A 60 -8.87 23.74 2.44
N ASP A 61 -8.29 23.79 3.64
CA ASP A 61 -8.10 25.03 4.39
C ASP A 61 -7.30 26.05 3.57
N TYR A 62 -6.21 25.62 2.95
CA TYR A 62 -5.41 26.43 2.02
C TYR A 62 -6.19 26.92 0.78
N SER A 63 -7.20 26.19 0.32
CA SER A 63 -8.00 26.59 -0.84
C SER A 63 -9.05 27.66 -0.52
N TYR A 64 -9.38 27.87 0.76
CA TYR A 64 -10.30 28.91 1.21
C TYR A 64 -9.59 30.19 1.67
N GLU A 65 -8.26 30.15 1.82
CA GLU A 65 -7.42 31.34 2.11
C GLU A 65 -6.91 32.06 0.85
N ILE A 66 -7.11 31.50 -0.36
CA ILE A 66 -6.78 32.10 -1.67
C ILE A 66 -8.05 32.65 -2.32
#